data_AF-T0ZLJ9-F1
#
_entry.id   AF-T0ZLJ9-F1
#
_cell.length_a   1.000
_cell.length_b   1.000
_cell.length_c   1.000
_cell.angle_alpha   90.00
_cell.angle_beta   90.00
_cell.angle_gamma   90.00
#
_symmetry.space_group_name_H-M   'P 1'
#
loop_
_entity.id
_entity.type
_entity.pdbx_description
1 polymer ?
#
loop_
_entity_poly.entity_id
_entity_poly.type
_entity_poly.pdbx_seq_one_letter_code
_entity_poly.pdbx_strand_id
1 'polypeptide(L)'
;MGDGAGSVGFGFGKAREVPVAISKAMAQARRSMVSVALKNNTLFYAVKGIHGATRVYMQPASDGTGVIAGGGMRAVLECAGVRNVLAKSYGSRNPINVVRATVKALAEIRSPDGHCGQAGQEHRRDHGLKHMSQQAKSLKVTLVKSLHGQGARIVASARGLGLRRPHQTVEVADTPENRGMIHTAVHLLAVERAG
;
A
#
# COMPACT_ATOMS: atom_id res chain seq x y z
N MET A 1 -8.23 11.90 18.98
CA MET A 1 -7.93 13.32 18.71
C MET A 1 -8.32 13.57 17.27
N GLY A 2 -8.98 14.68 16.98
CA GLY A 2 -9.32 15.06 15.62
C GLY A 2 -9.63 16.54 15.54
N ASP A 3 -9.52 17.10 14.35
CA ASP A 3 -9.76 18.52 14.06
C ASP A 3 -11.17 18.76 13.49
N GLY A 4 -11.95 17.70 13.24
CA GLY A 4 -13.27 17.80 12.62
C GLY A 4 -13.22 18.22 11.14
N ALA A 5 -12.03 18.34 10.55
CA ALA A 5 -11.79 18.81 9.19
C ALA A 5 -11.17 17.71 8.31
N GLY A 6 -11.31 16.46 8.71
CA GLY A 6 -10.75 15.31 8.00
C GLY A 6 -9.49 14.73 8.63
N SER A 7 -8.99 15.21 9.77
CA SER A 7 -7.83 14.59 10.43
C SER A 7 -8.22 13.84 11.70
N VAL A 8 -7.75 12.61 11.84
CA VAL A 8 -8.03 11.77 13.02
C VAL A 8 -6.80 11.00 13.47
N GLY A 9 -6.55 10.98 14.78
CA GLY A 9 -5.46 10.26 15.41
C GLY A 9 -5.91 9.55 16.68
N PHE A 10 -5.34 8.38 16.94
CA PHE A 10 -5.64 7.57 18.12
C PHE A 10 -4.36 7.16 18.85
N GLY A 11 -4.44 7.08 20.18
CA GLY A 11 -3.32 6.72 21.04
C GLY A 11 -3.78 5.95 22.26
N PHE A 12 -2.89 5.17 22.83
CA PHE A 12 -3.12 4.38 24.04
C PHE A 12 -2.00 4.64 25.04
N GLY A 13 -2.36 5.18 26.21
CA GLY A 13 -1.42 5.46 27.29
C GLY A 13 -1.66 4.51 28.46
N LYS A 14 -0.58 3.91 28.98
CA LYS A 14 -0.60 3.14 30.22
C LYS A 14 0.27 3.85 31.27
N ALA A 15 -0.29 4.11 32.44
CA ALA A 15 0.41 4.67 33.59
C ALA A 15 -0.28 4.22 34.89
N ARG A 16 0.36 4.48 36.04
CA ARG A 16 -0.23 4.23 37.36
C ARG A 16 -1.33 5.25 37.69
N GLU A 17 -1.15 6.49 37.24
CA GLU A 17 -2.11 7.57 37.42
C GLU A 17 -2.90 7.85 36.13
N VAL A 18 -4.20 8.07 36.28
CA VAL A 18 -5.11 8.40 35.18
C VAL A 18 -4.68 9.63 34.38
N PRO A 19 -4.35 10.80 34.99
CA PRO A 19 -3.96 11.98 34.21
C PRO A 19 -2.69 11.77 33.38
N VAL A 20 -1.72 11.04 33.93
CA VAL A 20 -0.47 10.70 33.22
C VAL A 20 -0.75 9.74 32.05
N ALA A 21 -1.67 8.78 32.21
CA ALA A 21 -2.09 7.90 31.13
C ALA A 21 -2.75 8.66 29.97
N ILE A 22 -3.62 9.63 30.29
CA ILE A 22 -4.28 10.48 29.29
C ILE A 22 -3.26 11.33 28.53
N SER A 23 -2.32 11.95 29.23
CA SER A 23 -1.25 12.75 28.60
C SER A 23 -0.41 11.92 27.63
N LYS A 24 -0.03 10.69 28.02
CA LYS A 24 0.67 9.74 27.13
C LYS A 24 -0.17 9.35 25.92
N ALA A 25 -1.46 9.08 26.13
CA ALA A 25 -2.38 8.74 25.04
C ALA A 25 -2.53 9.90 24.04
N MET A 26 -2.64 11.14 24.53
CA MET A 26 -2.71 12.34 23.70
C MET A 26 -1.42 12.57 22.91
N ALA A 27 -0.25 12.42 23.56
CA ALA A 27 1.04 12.53 22.88
C ALA A 27 1.20 11.50 21.76
N GLN A 28 0.74 10.26 21.98
CA GLN A 28 0.74 9.24 20.94
C GLN A 28 -0.26 9.57 19.82
N ALA A 29 -1.47 10.02 20.15
CA ALA A 29 -2.49 10.37 19.17
C ALA A 29 -2.05 11.49 18.23
N ARG A 30 -1.29 12.48 18.73
CA ARG A 30 -0.70 13.56 17.92
C ARG A 30 0.30 13.04 16.90
N ARG A 31 1.03 11.96 17.20
CA ARG A 31 2.02 11.35 16.31
C ARG A 31 1.39 10.44 15.25
N SER A 32 0.18 9.92 15.50
CA SER A 32 -0.54 8.99 14.64
C SER A 32 -1.73 9.63 13.92
N MET A 33 -1.62 10.93 13.63
CA MET A 33 -2.65 11.65 12.86
C MET A 33 -2.69 11.14 11.42
N VAL A 34 -3.90 10.86 10.95
CA VAL A 34 -4.19 10.41 9.58
C VAL A 34 -5.15 11.41 8.95
N SER A 35 -4.83 11.83 7.73
CA SER A 35 -5.71 12.65 6.90
C SER A 35 -6.70 11.75 6.15
N VAL A 36 -7.98 12.08 6.26
CA VAL A 36 -9.11 11.37 5.67
C VAL A 36 -9.73 12.28 4.63
N ALA A 37 -9.80 11.80 3.40
CA ALA A 37 -10.46 12.53 2.33
C ALA A 37 -11.98 12.39 2.47
N LEU A 38 -12.68 13.52 2.65
CA LEU A 38 -14.13 13.57 2.81
C LEU A 38 -14.78 14.37 1.68
N LYS A 39 -16.01 14.02 1.33
CA LYS A 39 -16.86 14.75 0.38
C LYS A 39 -18.09 15.25 1.12
N ASN A 40 -18.26 16.57 1.24
CA ASN A 40 -19.46 17.17 1.85
C ASN A 40 -19.87 16.54 3.20
N ASN A 41 -18.89 16.20 4.05
CA ASN A 41 -19.10 15.53 5.35
C ASN A 41 -19.53 14.04 5.29
N THR A 42 -19.38 13.36 4.15
CA THR A 42 -19.53 11.91 4.01
C THR A 42 -18.33 11.26 3.29
N LEU A 43 -18.34 9.92 3.18
CA LEU A 43 -17.32 9.14 2.48
C LEU A 43 -17.59 9.13 0.97
N PHE A 44 -16.55 8.94 0.15
CA PHE A 44 -16.70 8.84 -1.31
C PHE A 44 -17.40 7.54 -1.76
N TYR A 45 -17.03 6.42 -1.16
CA TYR A 45 -17.52 5.08 -1.48
C TYR A 45 -17.58 4.23 -0.22
N ALA A 46 -18.24 3.06 -0.30
CA ALA A 46 -18.31 2.14 0.80
C ALA A 46 -16.95 1.46 1.05
N VAL A 47 -16.52 1.40 2.32
CA VAL A 47 -15.20 0.91 2.71
C VAL A 47 -15.32 -0.22 3.70
N LYS A 48 -14.40 -1.18 3.61
CA LYS A 48 -14.25 -2.31 4.53
C LYS A 48 -12.90 -2.22 5.20
N GLY A 49 -12.87 -2.22 6.54
CA GLY A 49 -11.65 -2.27 7.33
C GLY A 49 -11.50 -3.57 8.08
N ILE A 50 -10.29 -4.10 8.16
CA ILE A 50 -10.01 -5.31 8.92
C ILE A 50 -8.80 -5.09 9.83
N HIS A 51 -8.98 -5.41 11.11
CA HIS A 51 -7.91 -5.45 12.09
C HIS A 51 -8.07 -6.67 13.01
N GLY A 52 -7.14 -7.63 12.91
CA GLY A 52 -7.24 -8.91 13.61
C GLY A 52 -8.55 -9.63 13.26
N ALA A 53 -9.32 -9.99 14.28
CA ALA A 53 -10.65 -10.62 14.13
C ALA A 53 -11.82 -9.61 14.02
N THR A 54 -11.53 -8.32 13.91
CA THR A 54 -12.54 -7.25 13.80
C THR A 54 -12.68 -6.82 12.35
N ARG A 55 -13.92 -6.78 11.85
CA ARG A 55 -14.24 -6.28 10.52
C ARG A 55 -15.18 -5.10 10.66
N VAL A 56 -14.91 -3.99 9.99
CA VAL A 56 -15.78 -2.82 9.97
C VAL A 56 -16.24 -2.57 8.55
N TYR A 57 -17.51 -2.22 8.40
CA TYR A 57 -18.11 -1.80 7.16
C TYR A 57 -18.65 -0.40 7.34
N MET A 58 -18.31 0.49 6.41
CA MET A 58 -18.77 1.87 6.41
C MET A 58 -19.36 2.17 5.05
N GLN A 59 -20.57 2.70 5.04
CA GLN A 59 -21.30 3.06 3.83
C GLN A 59 -21.65 4.55 3.91
N PRO A 60 -21.36 5.33 2.86
CA PRO A 60 -21.78 6.71 2.79
C PRO A 60 -23.30 6.80 2.80
N ALA A 61 -23.82 7.85 3.43
CA ALA A 61 -25.24 8.08 3.58
C ALA A 61 -25.62 9.45 3.03
N SER A 62 -26.89 9.60 2.66
CA SER A 62 -27.46 10.88 2.23
C SER A 62 -27.47 11.89 3.38
N ASP A 63 -27.52 13.16 3.03
CA ASP A 63 -27.60 14.24 4.01
C ASP A 63 -28.83 14.08 4.91
N GLY A 64 -28.63 14.30 6.22
CA GLY A 64 -29.67 14.14 7.24
C GLY A 64 -29.71 12.77 7.92
N THR A 65 -28.89 11.80 7.49
CA THR A 65 -28.84 10.46 8.12
C THR A 65 -28.16 10.48 9.49
N GLY A 66 -27.19 11.36 9.69
CA GLY A 66 -26.37 11.37 10.90
C GLY A 66 -25.36 10.22 10.97
N VAL A 67 -24.70 10.08 12.13
CA VAL A 67 -23.66 9.06 12.38
C VAL A 67 -24.27 7.83 13.06
N ILE A 68 -24.62 6.83 12.25
CA ILE A 68 -25.15 5.55 12.73
C ILE A 68 -23.98 4.56 12.85
N ALA A 69 -23.36 4.52 14.02
CA ALA A 69 -22.18 3.71 14.29
C ALA A 69 -22.14 3.23 15.75
N GLY A 70 -21.44 2.12 16.01
CA GLY A 70 -21.12 1.71 17.38
C GLY A 70 -20.15 2.67 18.06
N GLY A 71 -20.18 2.79 19.39
CA GLY A 71 -19.53 3.87 20.15
C GLY A 71 -18.05 4.13 19.81
N GLY A 72 -17.23 3.09 19.66
CA GLY A 72 -15.82 3.25 19.27
C GLY A 72 -15.63 3.82 17.87
N MET A 73 -16.47 3.43 16.90
CA MET A 73 -16.43 3.97 15.54
C MET A 73 -17.01 5.38 15.49
N ARG A 74 -18.10 5.62 16.23
CA ARG A 74 -18.78 6.92 16.31
C ARG A 74 -17.80 8.01 16.74
N ALA A 75 -17.08 7.79 17.84
CA ALA A 75 -16.10 8.75 18.33
C ALA A 75 -15.01 9.09 17.29
N VAL A 76 -14.57 8.10 16.50
CA VAL A 76 -13.58 8.31 15.43
C VAL A 76 -14.18 9.11 14.28
N LEU A 77 -15.38 8.77 13.84
CA LEU A 77 -16.07 9.42 12.72
C LEU A 77 -16.44 10.86 13.04
N GLU A 78 -16.92 11.13 14.25
CA GLU A 78 -17.20 12.48 14.75
C GLU A 78 -15.93 13.33 14.82
N CYS A 79 -14.83 12.78 15.38
CA CYS A 79 -13.54 13.45 15.42
C CYS A 79 -12.97 13.74 14.01
N ALA A 80 -13.26 12.88 13.03
CA ALA A 80 -12.86 13.08 11.64
C ALA A 80 -13.70 14.14 10.91
N GLY A 81 -14.86 14.53 11.43
CA GLY A 81 -15.79 15.45 10.77
C GLY A 81 -16.83 14.78 9.86
N VAL A 82 -16.99 13.47 9.95
CA VAL A 82 -18.01 12.73 9.20
C VAL A 82 -19.36 12.92 9.89
N ARG A 83 -20.35 13.46 9.17
CA ARG A 83 -21.70 13.71 9.69
C ARG A 83 -22.70 12.66 9.22
N ASN A 84 -22.55 12.13 8.01
CA ASN A 84 -23.52 11.21 7.42
C ASN A 84 -22.84 9.89 7.03
N VAL A 85 -23.04 8.84 7.83
CA VAL A 85 -22.44 7.52 7.58
C VAL A 85 -23.19 6.41 8.30
N LEU A 86 -23.32 5.27 7.62
CA LEU A 86 -23.77 4.01 8.20
C LEU A 86 -22.56 3.12 8.45
N ALA A 87 -22.28 2.77 9.70
CA ALA A 87 -21.15 1.93 10.05
C ALA A 87 -21.55 0.76 10.95
N LYS A 88 -21.10 -0.45 10.56
CA LYS A 88 -21.33 -1.68 11.33
C LYS A 88 -20.03 -2.44 11.53
N SER A 89 -19.80 -2.87 12.77
CA SER A 89 -18.71 -3.78 13.13
C SER A 89 -19.22 -5.22 13.19
N TYR A 90 -18.42 -6.14 12.67
CA TYR A 90 -18.63 -7.58 12.69
C TYR A 90 -17.44 -8.30 13.33
N GLY A 91 -17.71 -9.46 13.95
CA GLY A 91 -16.68 -10.27 14.62
C GLY A 91 -16.41 -9.79 16.04
N SER A 92 -15.13 -9.52 16.35
CA SER A 92 -14.73 -9.09 17.69
C SER A 92 -15.26 -7.69 18.04
N ARG A 93 -15.75 -7.52 19.27
CA ARG A 93 -16.33 -6.26 19.78
C ARG A 93 -15.35 -5.45 20.63
N ASN A 94 -14.06 -5.80 20.63
CA ASN A 94 -13.06 -5.06 21.40
C ASN A 94 -12.93 -3.63 20.84
N PRO A 95 -13.24 -2.57 21.63
CA PRO A 95 -13.25 -1.19 21.15
C PRO A 95 -11.90 -0.74 20.58
N ILE A 96 -10.78 -1.22 21.12
CA ILE A 96 -9.43 -0.86 20.63
C ILE A 96 -9.24 -1.36 19.19
N ASN A 97 -9.67 -2.59 18.91
CA ASN A 97 -9.54 -3.17 17.58
C ASN A 97 -10.52 -2.55 16.59
N VAL A 98 -11.72 -2.21 17.05
CA VAL A 98 -12.72 -1.49 16.26
C VAL A 98 -12.16 -0.14 15.82
N VAL A 99 -11.63 0.67 16.75
CA VAL A 99 -11.01 1.97 16.44
C VAL A 99 -9.87 1.82 15.43
N ARG A 100 -8.98 0.84 15.64
CA ARG A 100 -7.87 0.57 14.71
C ARG A 100 -8.34 0.17 13.32
N ALA A 101 -9.36 -0.69 13.22
CA ALA A 101 -9.94 -1.10 11.95
C ALA A 101 -10.60 0.07 11.22
N THR A 102 -11.30 0.95 11.96
CA THR A 102 -11.93 2.15 11.42
C THR A 102 -10.90 3.14 10.88
N VAL A 103 -9.88 3.50 11.67
CA VAL A 103 -8.83 4.43 11.23
C VAL A 103 -8.09 3.87 10.01
N LYS A 104 -7.81 2.57 9.99
CA LYS A 104 -7.19 1.91 8.83
C LYS A 104 -8.08 2.02 7.58
N ALA A 105 -9.38 1.75 7.71
CA ALA A 105 -10.30 1.89 6.59
C ALA A 105 -10.40 3.34 6.08
N LEU A 106 -10.42 4.32 6.98
CA LEU A 106 -10.45 5.74 6.59
C LEU A 106 -9.15 6.15 5.87
N ALA A 107 -8.01 5.59 6.25
CA ALA A 107 -6.72 5.83 5.58
C ALA A 107 -6.67 5.25 4.15
N GLU A 108 -7.43 4.19 3.87
CA GLU A 108 -7.53 3.56 2.55
C GLU A 108 -8.46 4.33 1.59
N ILE A 109 -9.16 5.38 2.07
CA ILE A 109 -10.02 6.20 1.23
C ILE A 109 -9.16 7.09 0.34
N ARG A 110 -9.31 6.92 -0.97
CA ARG A 110 -8.65 7.74 -1.97
C ARG A 110 -9.66 8.66 -2.63
N SER A 111 -9.33 9.96 -2.71
CA SER A 111 -10.09 10.87 -3.57
C SER A 111 -9.88 10.50 -5.04
N PRO A 112 -10.92 10.62 -5.89
CA PRO A 112 -10.83 10.41 -7.33
C PRO A 112 -9.72 11.26 -8.00
N ASP A 113 -9.45 12.46 -7.48
CA ASP A 113 -8.46 13.39 -8.03
C ASP A 113 -7.01 13.11 -7.61
N GLY A 114 -6.73 11.98 -6.95
CA GLY A 114 -5.36 11.53 -6.67
C GLY A 114 -4.56 12.37 -5.66
N HIS A 115 -5.07 13.51 -5.20
CA HIS A 115 -4.44 14.35 -4.18
C HIS A 115 -4.81 13.89 -2.77
N CYS A 116 -4.15 12.81 -2.32
CA CYS A 116 -3.97 12.58 -0.89
C CYS A 116 -2.60 13.12 -0.52
N GLY A 117 -2.57 14.24 0.21
CA GLY A 117 -1.35 14.79 0.80
C GLY A 117 -0.62 13.69 1.56
N GLN A 118 0.61 13.42 1.17
CA GLN A 118 1.40 12.29 1.61
C GLN A 118 1.52 12.24 3.14
N ALA A 119 1.02 11.15 3.75
CA ALA A 119 1.56 10.63 5.00
C ALA A 119 1.20 9.15 5.17
N GLY A 120 2.09 8.28 4.66
CA GLY A 120 2.41 6.99 5.25
C GLY A 120 1.33 5.91 5.29
N GLN A 121 1.30 5.04 4.27
CA GLN A 121 1.26 3.58 4.46
C GLN A 121 1.55 2.84 3.14
N GLU A 122 2.83 2.80 2.81
CA GLU A 122 3.42 1.83 1.90
C GLU A 122 3.55 0.48 2.62
N HIS A 123 2.48 -0.34 2.70
CA HIS A 123 2.63 -1.77 2.97
C HIS A 123 1.40 -2.63 2.63
N ARG A 124 1.17 -2.93 1.34
CA ARG A 124 1.25 -4.30 0.77
C ARG A 124 0.63 -4.37 -0.61
N ARG A 125 1.49 -4.80 -1.54
CA ARG A 125 1.18 -5.47 -2.82
C ARG A 125 0.32 -4.64 -3.76
N ASP A 126 1.00 -3.87 -4.59
CA ASP A 126 0.86 -3.96 -6.05
C ASP A 126 2.04 -3.20 -6.67
N HIS A 127 3.05 -3.93 -7.11
CA HIS A 127 4.04 -3.40 -8.04
C HIS A 127 3.37 -3.33 -9.41
N GLY A 128 2.61 -2.27 -9.63
CA GLY A 128 2.05 -1.90 -10.93
C GLY A 128 2.02 -0.39 -10.99
N LEU A 129 2.62 0.18 -12.04
CA LEU A 129 2.70 1.61 -12.36
C LEU A 129 3.83 2.40 -11.69
N LYS A 130 5.07 2.09 -12.08
CA LYS A 130 6.10 3.12 -12.31
C LYS A 130 6.61 3.00 -13.74
N HIS A 131 5.73 3.23 -14.72
CA HIS A 131 6.17 3.72 -16.02
C HIS A 131 6.20 5.24 -15.92
N MET A 132 7.39 5.82 -15.99
CA MET A 132 7.79 6.75 -17.07
C MET A 132 9.17 7.35 -16.75
N SER A 133 10.00 7.36 -17.79
CA SER A 133 11.35 7.94 -17.91
C SER A 133 12.50 7.31 -17.10
N GLN A 134 12.90 6.10 -17.47
CA GLN A 134 14.33 5.75 -17.39
C GLN A 134 14.83 5.43 -18.79
N GLN A 135 15.84 6.18 -19.22
CA GLN A 135 16.54 6.01 -20.50
C GLN A 135 16.79 4.53 -20.80
N ALA A 136 16.46 4.11 -22.03
CA ALA A 136 16.76 2.79 -22.55
C ALA A 136 18.28 2.60 -22.65
N LYS A 137 18.90 2.17 -21.56
CA LYS A 137 20.29 1.70 -21.56
C LYS A 137 20.31 0.33 -22.20
N SER A 138 21.11 0.14 -23.25
CA SER A 138 21.28 -1.16 -23.89
C SER A 138 22.32 -1.99 -23.15
N LEU A 139 22.10 -3.30 -23.10
CA LEU A 139 23.04 -4.28 -22.57
C LEU A 139 23.60 -5.08 -23.74
N LYS A 140 24.93 -5.26 -23.77
CA LYS A 140 25.59 -6.22 -24.64
C LYS A 140 25.69 -7.54 -23.91
N VAL A 141 25.05 -8.58 -24.45
CA VAL A 141 25.06 -9.91 -23.86
C VAL A 141 25.80 -10.86 -24.80
N THR A 142 26.83 -11.52 -24.29
CA THR A 142 27.65 -12.48 -25.05
C THR A 142 27.54 -13.86 -24.43
N LEU A 143 27.34 -14.88 -25.27
CA LEU A 143 27.31 -16.28 -24.83
C LEU A 143 28.75 -16.83 -24.71
N VAL A 144 29.25 -16.99 -23.48
CA VAL A 144 30.63 -17.44 -23.22
C VAL A 144 30.75 -18.97 -23.16
N LYS A 145 29.68 -19.66 -22.78
CA LYS A 145 29.66 -21.13 -22.61
C LYS A 145 28.55 -21.78 -23.45
N SER A 146 28.78 -23.02 -23.86
CA SER A 146 27.83 -23.79 -24.68
C SER A 146 26.50 -24.05 -23.96
N LEU A 147 25.41 -24.08 -24.74
CA LEU A 147 24.06 -24.39 -24.27
C LEU A 147 23.81 -25.90 -24.11
N HIS A 148 24.71 -26.75 -24.60
CA HIS A 148 24.57 -28.20 -24.54
C HIS A 148 24.77 -28.70 -23.11
N GLY A 149 23.83 -29.53 -22.62
CA GLY A 149 23.82 -30.04 -21.24
C GLY A 149 23.19 -29.11 -20.19
N GLN A 150 22.61 -27.97 -20.59
CA GLN A 150 21.96 -27.01 -19.69
C GLN A 150 20.46 -27.28 -19.55
N GLY A 151 19.90 -26.97 -18.37
CA GLY A 151 18.47 -27.19 -18.10
C GLY A 151 17.55 -26.39 -19.03
N ALA A 152 16.35 -26.93 -19.30
CA ALA A 152 15.41 -26.37 -20.29
C ALA A 152 15.10 -24.88 -20.08
N ARG A 153 15.01 -24.43 -18.82
CA ARG A 153 14.75 -23.02 -18.46
C ARG A 153 15.89 -22.09 -18.88
N ILE A 154 17.13 -22.54 -18.73
CA ILE A 154 18.33 -21.77 -19.07
C ILE A 154 18.46 -21.69 -20.60
N VAL A 155 18.24 -22.81 -21.29
CA VAL A 155 18.27 -22.87 -22.76
C VAL A 155 17.18 -21.99 -23.38
N ALA A 156 15.97 -22.00 -22.81
CA ALA A 156 14.87 -21.15 -23.26
C ALA A 156 15.18 -19.67 -23.06
N SER A 157 15.80 -19.31 -21.92
CA SER A 157 16.17 -17.92 -21.61
C SER A 157 17.27 -17.40 -22.56
N ALA A 158 18.32 -18.19 -22.82
CA ALA A 158 19.38 -17.82 -23.75
C ALA A 158 18.88 -17.71 -25.20
N ARG A 159 18.02 -18.63 -25.64
CA ARG A 159 17.37 -18.57 -26.97
C ARG A 159 16.41 -17.37 -27.08
N GLY A 160 15.70 -17.04 -25.99
CA GLY A 160 14.81 -15.88 -25.90
C GLY A 160 15.54 -14.54 -26.02
N LEU A 161 16.80 -14.49 -25.56
CA LEU A 161 17.72 -13.37 -25.76
C LEU A 161 18.39 -13.35 -27.15
N GLY A 162 18.03 -14.28 -28.05
CA GLY A 162 18.56 -14.35 -29.41
C GLY A 162 19.92 -15.06 -29.55
N LEU A 163 20.45 -15.64 -28.47
CA LEU A 163 21.74 -16.31 -28.46
C LEU A 163 21.60 -17.77 -28.90
N ARG A 164 22.10 -18.08 -30.10
CA ARG A 164 22.02 -19.43 -30.69
C ARG A 164 23.37 -20.08 -30.92
N ARG A 165 24.42 -19.27 -31.11
CA ARG A 165 25.79 -19.74 -31.36
C ARG A 165 26.71 -19.33 -30.20
N PRO A 166 27.71 -20.16 -29.84
CA PRO A 166 28.74 -19.77 -28.87
C PRO A 166 29.49 -18.53 -29.36
N HIS A 167 29.88 -17.64 -28.45
CA HIS A 167 30.55 -16.35 -28.71
C HIS A 167 29.73 -15.35 -29.54
N GLN A 168 28.44 -15.59 -29.73
CA GLN A 168 27.54 -14.61 -30.33
C GLN A 168 27.25 -13.50 -29.32
N THR A 169 27.32 -12.25 -29.77
CA THR A 169 26.94 -11.06 -29.00
C THR A 169 25.62 -10.51 -29.54
N VAL A 170 24.71 -10.16 -28.65
CA VAL A 170 23.41 -9.56 -28.99
C VAL A 170 23.18 -8.34 -28.10
N GLU A 171 22.70 -7.26 -28.71
CA GLU A 171 22.29 -6.04 -28.00
C GLU A 171 20.83 -6.16 -27.57
N VAL A 172 20.57 -5.98 -26.28
CA VAL A 172 19.26 -6.17 -25.66
C VAL A 172 18.92 -4.96 -24.80
N ALA A 173 17.69 -4.45 -24.88
CA ALA A 173 17.25 -3.34 -24.04
C ALA A 173 17.18 -3.76 -22.55
N ASP A 174 17.55 -2.87 -21.63
CA ASP A 174 17.50 -3.13 -20.18
C ASP A 174 16.07 -3.06 -19.63
N THR A 175 15.23 -4.04 -19.97
CA THR A 175 13.90 -4.24 -19.39
C THR A 175 13.96 -5.19 -18.19
N PRO A 176 13.02 -5.10 -17.22
CA PRO A 176 12.96 -6.04 -16.09
C PRO A 176 12.81 -7.50 -16.54
N GLU A 177 12.14 -7.75 -17.67
CA GLU A 177 12.02 -9.08 -18.27
C GLU A 177 13.39 -9.60 -18.74
N ASN A 178 14.15 -8.76 -19.45
CA ASN A 178 15.47 -9.11 -19.95
C ASN A 178 16.46 -9.32 -18.81
N ARG A 179 16.41 -8.51 -17.74
CA ARG A 179 17.17 -8.76 -16.49
C ARG A 179 16.83 -10.11 -15.87
N GLY A 180 15.55 -10.48 -15.85
CA GLY A 180 15.10 -11.78 -15.34
C GLY A 180 15.63 -12.96 -16.17
N MET A 181 15.61 -12.84 -17.50
CA MET A 181 16.18 -13.85 -18.41
C MET A 181 17.70 -13.97 -18.25
N ILE A 182 18.41 -12.84 -18.13
CA ILE A 182 19.85 -12.78 -17.89
C ILE A 182 20.21 -13.43 -16.56
N HIS A 183 19.50 -13.11 -15.47
CA HIS A 183 19.76 -13.67 -14.15
C HIS A 183 19.60 -15.20 -14.13
N THR A 184 18.70 -15.74 -14.95
CA THR A 184 18.47 -17.18 -15.08
C THR A 184 19.64 -17.90 -15.77
N ALA A 185 20.41 -17.21 -16.61
CA ALA A 185 21.49 -17.79 -17.42
C ALA A 185 22.88 -17.16 -17.11
N VAL A 186 23.04 -16.52 -15.96
CA VAL A 186 24.21 -15.71 -15.59
C VAL A 186 25.54 -16.47 -15.66
N HIS A 187 25.55 -17.78 -15.41
CA HIS A 187 26.76 -18.61 -15.44
C HIS A 187 27.28 -18.90 -16.85
N LEU A 188 26.48 -18.62 -17.89
CA LEU A 188 26.80 -18.84 -19.31
C LEU A 188 27.01 -17.53 -20.08
N LEU A 189 26.60 -16.39 -19.51
CA LEU A 189 26.53 -15.09 -20.18
C LEU A 189 27.55 -14.12 -19.58
N ALA A 190 28.23 -13.36 -20.45
CA ALA A 190 28.89 -12.12 -20.07
C ALA A 190 27.99 -10.94 -20.44
N VAL A 191 27.77 -10.03 -19.50
CA VAL A 191 26.93 -8.84 -19.72
C VAL A 191 27.76 -7.59 -19.50
N GLU A 192 27.86 -6.79 -20.55
CA GLU A 192 28.48 -5.47 -20.52
C GLU A 192 27.39 -4.41 -20.65
N ARG A 193 27.46 -3.37 -19.82
CA ARG A 193 26.56 -2.21 -19.94
C ARG A 193 27.08 -1.34 -21.07
N ALA A 194 26.32 -1.17 -22.14
CA ALA A 194 26.63 -0.12 -23.11
C ALA A 194 26.29 1.22 -22.45
N GLY A 195 27.30 2.08 -22.35
CA GLY A 195 27.20 3.41 -21.74
C GLY A 195 26.33 4.36 -22.55
#